data_AF-A0A0N5BTF8-F1
#
_entry.id   AF-A0A0N5BTF8-F1
#
_cell.length_a   1.000
_cell.length_b   1.000
_cell.length_c   1.000
_cell.angle_alpha   90.00
_cell.angle_beta   90.00
_cell.angle_gamma   90.00
#
_symmetry.space_group_name_H-M   'P 1'
#
loop_
_entity.id
_entity.type
_entity.pdbx_description
1 polymer ?
#
loop_
_entity_poly.entity_id
_entity_poly.type
_entity_poly.pdbx_seq_one_letter_code
_entity_poly.pdbx_strand_id
1 'polypeptide(L)'
;MLSTLYLLVAAMAFMPLLIQAPEPNHRQYFANVPKTVNKTTFPMDLKVNRTSDMVFVKCPGRKYHHRIESDDFTVHDTISDAKFKIIGEKNITIWVPLMKTSSRPERTNCGRLGVNSGGDSYIKYDWIYNVNFKGTLNAKDITVKEKIVNTVEVDHEKCIANGGNTLIFTKKKEGGIMSVKPYPTELESPYVYQMFYYFKIPSENNNYIIEEPCGIYKAYSDSPQIIIPSHETFSNTEESGKIITISIEGAQGAEKNFTVQLQLKDNPNFYRGEKISLTKMRYLEGGPNLINNSKSIITSKFNIKGFELIQMQYVHEGKTNKETITKKYFFGPSSIEMKLDNVTVPYVKGDKYGQPNCSNYFMTIGYLEEIVYNREKYVKGASSTNEKFKKSEDFYFLKENSERKIFLECIYRTPGGKITTRTNFVVKESEKKIETSSNLNINIYNAYNLLLVSSLFIMILRYF
;
A
#
# COMPACT_ATOMS: atom_id res chain seq x y z
N MET A 1 7.12 2.35 91.90
CA MET A 1 7.53 1.08 91.26
C MET A 1 6.48 0.49 90.30
N LEU A 2 5.16 0.68 90.50
CA LEU A 2 4.15 0.15 89.57
C LEU A 2 4.14 0.82 88.17
N SER A 3 4.45 2.12 88.09
CA SER A 3 4.42 2.89 86.83
C SER A 3 5.54 2.52 85.85
N THR A 4 6.73 2.20 86.36
CA THR A 4 7.86 1.74 85.55
C THR A 4 7.65 0.34 84.98
N LEU A 5 6.93 -0.53 85.69
CA LEU A 5 6.60 -1.87 85.21
C LEU A 5 5.59 -1.81 84.04
N TYR A 6 4.61 -0.91 84.10
CA TYR A 6 3.61 -0.72 83.04
C TYR A 6 4.22 -0.19 81.74
N LEU A 7 5.18 0.73 81.83
CA LEU A 7 5.91 1.25 80.66
C LEU A 7 6.79 0.18 79.99
N LEU A 8 7.40 -0.71 80.77
CA LEU A 8 8.17 -1.84 80.27
C LEU A 8 7.30 -2.90 79.59
N VAL A 9 6.14 -3.21 80.17
CA VAL A 9 5.17 -4.14 79.58
C VAL A 9 4.55 -3.55 78.31
N ALA A 10 4.23 -2.25 78.30
CA ALA A 10 3.76 -1.56 77.09
C ALA A 10 4.83 -1.53 75.99
N ALA A 11 6.08 -1.20 76.33
CA ALA A 11 7.19 -1.21 75.36
C ALA A 11 7.45 -2.61 74.79
N MET A 12 7.35 -3.66 75.62
CA MET A 12 7.46 -5.05 75.16
C MET A 12 6.25 -5.50 74.33
N ALA A 13 5.04 -4.97 74.59
CA ALA A 13 3.85 -5.24 73.79
C ALA A 13 3.88 -4.52 72.42
N PHE A 14 4.63 -3.42 72.28
CA PHE A 14 4.82 -2.70 71.01
C PHE A 14 5.99 -3.20 70.17
N MET A 15 6.97 -3.93 70.75
CA MET A 15 8.06 -4.52 69.97
C MET A 15 7.61 -5.46 68.82
N PRO A 16 6.58 -6.33 68.98
CA PRO A 16 6.10 -7.17 67.88
C PRO A 16 5.49 -6.40 66.71
N LEU A 17 4.98 -5.18 66.94
CA LEU A 17 4.40 -4.32 65.90
C LEU A 17 5.47 -3.60 65.05
N LEU A 18 6.70 -3.49 65.55
CA LEU A 18 7.83 -2.87 64.85
C LEU A 18 8.64 -3.86 63.98
N ILE A 19 8.35 -5.17 64.05
CA ILE A 19 9.08 -6.25 63.33
C ILE A 19 8.16 -6.94 62.29
N GLN A 20 7.20 -6.22 61.72
CA GLN A 20 6.69 -6.63 60.40
C GLN A 20 7.68 -6.12 59.36
N ALA A 21 8.74 -6.90 59.12
CA ALA A 21 9.52 -6.78 57.89
C ALA A 21 8.53 -6.88 56.71
N PRO A 22 8.58 -5.98 55.72
CA PRO A 22 7.67 -6.04 54.58
C PRO A 22 7.73 -7.44 53.97
N GLU A 23 6.60 -8.16 54.01
CA GLU A 23 6.55 -9.50 53.44
C GLU A 23 6.99 -9.47 51.97
N PRO A 24 7.79 -10.44 51.52
CA PRO A 24 8.27 -10.48 50.14
C PRO A 24 7.08 -10.47 49.16
N ASN A 25 7.02 -9.42 48.33
CA ASN A 25 5.87 -9.10 47.47
C ASN A 25 5.73 -10.02 46.22
N HIS A 26 6.32 -11.21 46.27
CA HIS A 26 6.37 -12.20 45.18
C HIS A 26 5.01 -12.41 44.51
N ARG A 27 4.05 -12.93 45.29
CA ARG A 27 2.75 -13.38 44.81
C ARG A 27 1.85 -12.24 44.39
N GLN A 28 2.06 -11.05 44.97
CA GLN A 28 1.27 -9.87 44.67
C GLN A 28 1.55 -9.35 43.26
N TYR A 29 2.79 -9.44 42.78
CA TYR A 29 3.16 -8.80 41.51
C TYR A 29 3.41 -9.77 40.35
N PHE A 30 3.89 -10.99 40.63
CA PHE A 30 4.26 -12.00 39.62
C PHE A 30 3.85 -13.42 40.04
N ALA A 31 2.56 -13.62 40.31
CA ALA A 31 2.02 -14.90 40.79
C ALA A 31 2.35 -16.12 39.91
N ASN A 32 2.50 -15.91 38.59
CA ASN A 32 2.77 -16.99 37.64
C ASN A 32 4.24 -17.42 37.60
N VAL A 33 5.13 -16.70 38.28
CA VAL A 33 6.55 -17.09 38.40
C VAL A 33 6.71 -17.86 39.72
N PRO A 34 7.27 -19.08 39.71
CA PRO A 34 7.51 -19.83 40.95
C PRO A 34 8.37 -19.04 41.94
N LYS A 35 8.11 -19.18 43.25
CA LYS A 35 8.90 -18.54 44.32
C LYS A 35 10.36 -19.03 44.36
N THR A 36 10.61 -20.23 43.87
CA THR A 36 11.95 -20.81 43.72
C THR A 36 12.29 -20.87 42.24
N VAL A 37 13.24 -20.03 41.82
CA VAL A 37 13.73 -19.97 40.44
C VAL A 37 14.93 -20.88 40.25
N ASN A 38 15.00 -21.55 39.11
CA ASN A 38 16.11 -22.40 38.68
C ASN A 38 16.44 -22.14 37.20
N LYS A 39 17.43 -22.89 36.66
CA LYS A 39 17.88 -22.73 35.26
C LYS A 39 16.81 -23.02 34.21
N THR A 40 15.73 -23.72 34.53
CA THR A 40 14.64 -24.07 33.59
C THR A 40 13.41 -23.17 33.75
N THR A 41 13.43 -22.23 34.69
CA THR A 41 12.29 -21.33 34.94
C THR A 41 12.12 -20.31 33.81
N PHE A 42 13.23 -19.85 33.25
CA PHE A 42 13.27 -18.93 32.12
C PHE A 42 13.94 -19.58 30.89
N PRO A 43 13.54 -19.22 29.66
CA PRO A 43 12.50 -18.26 29.33
C PRO A 43 11.09 -18.79 29.65
N MET A 44 10.20 -17.90 30.08
CA MET A 44 8.81 -18.25 30.38
C MET A 44 7.93 -17.94 29.16
N ASP A 45 7.17 -18.94 28.72
CA ASP A 45 6.25 -18.78 27.60
C ASP A 45 4.97 -18.09 28.05
N LEU A 46 4.69 -16.93 27.47
CA LEU A 46 3.44 -16.20 27.67
C LEU A 46 2.57 -16.36 26.44
N LYS A 47 1.26 -16.55 26.64
CA LYS A 47 0.29 -16.68 25.55
C LYS A 47 -0.61 -15.45 25.52
N VAL A 48 -0.69 -14.79 24.37
CA VAL A 48 -1.69 -13.74 24.14
C VAL A 48 -3.00 -14.42 23.80
N ASN A 49 -4.05 -14.15 24.58
CA ASN A 49 -5.30 -14.90 24.49
C ASN A 49 -6.21 -14.39 23.37
N ARG A 50 -6.29 -13.08 23.15
CA ARG A 50 -7.00 -12.51 21.99
C ARG A 50 -6.04 -12.32 20.83
N THR A 51 -6.59 -12.17 19.64
CA THR A 51 -5.80 -11.94 18.41
C THR A 51 -5.43 -10.46 18.26
N SER A 52 -4.78 -9.89 19.27
CA SER A 52 -4.12 -8.59 19.17
C SER A 52 -2.68 -8.78 18.70
N ASP A 53 -2.17 -7.86 17.90
CA ASP A 53 -0.75 -7.73 17.54
C ASP A 53 -0.02 -6.72 18.43
N MET A 54 -0.69 -6.12 19.41
CA MET A 54 -0.08 -5.26 20.42
C MET A 54 -0.59 -5.64 21.81
N VAL A 55 0.34 -5.71 22.77
CA VAL A 55 0.06 -5.95 24.19
C VAL A 55 1.00 -5.13 25.06
N PHE A 56 0.67 -5.00 26.34
CA PHE A 56 1.63 -4.60 27.36
C PHE A 56 2.20 -5.83 28.07
N VAL A 57 3.50 -5.81 28.34
CA VAL A 57 4.20 -6.85 29.10
C VAL A 57 4.72 -6.26 30.39
N LYS A 58 4.43 -6.94 31.51
CA LYS A 58 4.87 -6.59 32.86
C LYS A 58 6.26 -7.17 33.14
N CYS A 59 7.25 -6.31 33.29
CA CYS A 59 8.59 -6.63 33.75
C CYS A 59 8.78 -6.22 35.23
N PRO A 60 9.65 -6.92 35.98
CA PRO A 60 10.05 -6.44 37.29
C PRO A 60 10.84 -5.12 37.21
N GLY A 61 10.62 -4.25 38.18
CA GLY A 61 11.36 -3.00 38.36
C GLY A 61 12.55 -3.14 39.30
N ARG A 62 13.28 -2.04 39.51
CA ARG A 62 14.52 -2.05 40.32
C ARG A 62 14.29 -2.37 41.80
N LYS A 63 13.08 -2.12 42.31
CA LYS A 63 12.69 -2.39 43.71
C LYS A 63 11.97 -3.75 43.87
N TYR A 64 12.01 -4.60 42.85
CA TYR A 64 11.41 -5.92 42.94
C TYR A 64 12.33 -6.87 43.71
N HIS A 65 11.77 -7.47 44.76
CA HIS A 65 12.40 -8.52 45.56
C HIS A 65 11.60 -9.81 45.35
N HIS A 66 12.28 -10.89 44.95
CA HIS A 66 11.58 -12.09 44.51
C HIS A 66 11.15 -13.00 45.66
N ARG A 67 12.07 -13.47 46.50
CA ARG A 67 11.77 -14.43 47.59
C ARG A 67 12.01 -13.82 48.97
N ILE A 68 13.07 -13.03 49.10
CA ILE A 68 13.50 -12.36 50.33
C ILE A 68 13.98 -10.94 50.02
N GLU A 69 14.07 -10.07 51.03
CA GLU A 69 14.47 -8.66 50.85
C GLU A 69 15.86 -8.47 50.24
N SER A 70 16.78 -9.42 50.46
CA SER A 70 18.14 -9.34 49.91
C SER A 70 18.25 -9.74 48.43
N ASP A 71 17.19 -10.28 47.84
CA ASP A 71 17.15 -10.55 46.40
C ASP A 71 17.06 -9.22 45.65
N ASP A 72 17.70 -9.10 44.50
CA ASP A 72 17.72 -7.86 43.72
C ASP A 72 17.33 -8.09 42.26
N PHE A 73 16.81 -7.04 41.62
CA PHE A 73 16.50 -7.08 40.20
C PHE A 73 17.18 -5.95 39.44
N THR A 74 18.03 -6.33 38.49
CA THR A 74 18.66 -5.41 37.55
C THR A 74 17.83 -5.37 36.27
N VAL A 75 17.15 -4.25 36.03
CA VAL A 75 16.35 -4.03 34.80
C VAL A 75 17.26 -4.01 33.57
N HIS A 76 16.87 -4.70 32.49
CA HIS A 76 17.62 -4.69 31.24
C HIS A 76 17.59 -3.31 30.56
N ASP A 77 18.69 -2.90 29.91
CA ASP A 77 18.82 -1.56 29.32
C ASP A 77 17.70 -1.26 28.31
N THR A 78 17.30 -2.23 27.48
CA THR A 78 16.19 -2.04 26.52
C THR A 78 14.85 -1.71 27.18
N ILE A 79 14.63 -2.18 28.42
CA ILE A 79 13.43 -1.85 29.21
C ILE A 79 13.65 -0.53 29.94
N SER A 80 14.84 -0.32 30.50
CA SER A 80 15.21 0.94 31.15
C SER A 80 15.10 2.13 30.21
N ASP A 81 15.45 1.95 28.93
CA ASP A 81 15.48 3.02 27.91
C ASP A 81 14.20 3.03 27.05
N ALA A 82 13.25 2.11 27.31
CA ALA A 82 12.00 2.07 26.58
C ALA A 82 11.25 3.40 26.70
N LYS A 83 10.94 3.99 25.54
CA LYS A 83 10.30 5.32 25.43
C LYS A 83 8.90 5.38 26.03
N PHE A 84 8.13 4.29 25.92
CA PHE A 84 6.71 4.25 26.27
C PHE A 84 6.42 3.35 27.48
N LYS A 85 7.40 3.19 28.37
CA LYS A 85 7.22 2.38 29.59
C LYS A 85 6.36 3.10 30.63
N ILE A 86 5.61 2.33 31.40
CA ILE A 86 4.85 2.79 32.56
C ILE A 86 5.52 2.18 33.78
N ILE A 87 6.01 3.02 34.68
CA ILE A 87 6.62 2.58 35.94
C ILE A 87 5.53 2.62 37.01
N GLY A 88 5.32 1.50 37.71
CA GLY A 88 4.42 1.47 38.87
C GLY A 88 4.90 2.42 39.95
N GLU A 89 3.99 2.90 40.81
CA GLU A 89 4.28 3.94 41.82
C GLU A 89 5.46 3.55 42.71
N LYS A 90 5.58 2.27 43.06
CA LYS A 90 6.67 1.76 43.90
C LYS A 90 7.91 1.34 43.11
N ASN A 91 7.95 1.49 41.79
CA ASN A 91 9.01 1.00 40.90
C ASN A 91 9.31 -0.50 41.10
N ILE A 92 8.27 -1.26 41.47
CA ILE A 92 8.32 -2.73 41.58
C ILE A 92 7.98 -3.36 40.23
N THR A 93 7.21 -2.65 39.41
CA THR A 93 6.71 -3.14 38.13
C THR A 93 6.95 -2.10 37.03
N ILE A 94 7.27 -2.58 35.84
CA ILE A 94 7.45 -1.77 34.63
C ILE A 94 6.63 -2.41 33.53
N TRP A 95 5.69 -1.68 32.95
CA TRP A 95 4.92 -2.14 31.79
C TRP A 95 5.52 -1.56 30.51
N VAL A 96 5.78 -2.40 29.52
CA VAL A 96 6.30 -1.99 28.21
C VAL A 96 5.35 -2.44 27.10
N PRO A 97 5.06 -1.58 26.10
CA PRO A 97 4.25 -2.01 24.97
C PRO A 97 5.11 -2.87 24.05
N LEU A 98 4.54 -3.98 23.61
CA LEU A 98 5.15 -4.94 22.72
C LEU A 98 4.24 -5.16 21.52
N MET A 99 4.82 -5.13 20.31
CA MET A 99 4.11 -5.36 19.07
C MET A 99 4.66 -6.61 18.38
N LYS A 100 3.76 -7.39 17.79
CA LYS A 100 4.10 -8.54 16.95
C LYS A 100 4.88 -8.07 15.73
N THR A 101 6.12 -8.51 15.60
CA THR A 101 6.96 -8.22 14.43
C THR A 101 6.95 -9.33 13.39
N SER A 102 6.72 -10.58 13.83
CA SER A 102 6.78 -11.77 12.98
C SER A 102 5.79 -12.85 13.43
N SER A 103 5.80 -14.00 12.75
CA SER A 103 5.07 -15.20 13.16
C SER A 103 5.74 -15.97 14.30
N ARG A 104 6.98 -15.62 14.67
CA ARG A 104 7.71 -16.23 15.77
C ARG A 104 7.34 -15.58 17.10
N PRO A 105 7.56 -16.27 18.23
CA PRO A 105 7.41 -15.67 19.55
C PRO A 105 8.34 -14.45 19.68
N GLU A 106 7.82 -13.37 20.23
CA GLU A 106 8.62 -12.17 20.48
C GLU A 106 9.33 -12.32 21.83
N ARG A 107 10.67 -12.29 21.83
CA ARG A 107 11.47 -12.52 23.03
C ARG A 107 11.77 -11.19 23.71
N THR A 108 11.30 -11.05 24.95
CA THR A 108 11.51 -9.83 25.75
C THR A 108 12.39 -10.16 26.95
N ASN A 109 13.56 -9.52 27.05
CA ASN A 109 14.41 -9.60 28.22
C ASN A 109 14.05 -8.47 29.19
N CYS A 110 13.54 -8.83 30.37
CA CYS A 110 13.17 -7.85 31.40
C CYS A 110 14.37 -7.41 32.25
N GLY A 111 15.40 -8.25 32.38
CA GLY A 111 16.51 -8.00 33.28
C GLY A 111 17.10 -9.26 33.89
N ARG A 112 17.80 -9.09 35.00
CA ARG A 112 18.43 -10.17 35.77
C ARG A 112 17.94 -10.16 37.20
N LEU A 113 17.46 -11.32 37.65
CA LEU A 113 17.17 -11.57 39.06
C LEU A 113 18.41 -12.12 39.74
N GLY A 114 18.90 -11.45 40.78
CA GLY A 114 19.88 -12.00 41.72
C GLY A 114 19.15 -12.62 42.91
N VAL A 115 19.33 -13.93 43.10
CA VAL A 115 18.80 -14.65 44.26
C VAL A 115 19.95 -14.90 45.24
N ASN A 116 19.79 -14.45 46.48
CA ASN A 116 20.80 -14.67 47.50
C ASN A 116 20.79 -16.14 47.96
N SER A 117 21.94 -16.81 47.86
CA SER A 117 22.14 -18.22 48.28
C SER A 117 22.78 -18.37 49.67
N GLY A 118 23.00 -17.27 50.38
CA GLY A 118 23.69 -17.19 51.67
C GLY A 118 25.03 -16.45 51.55
N GLY A 119 25.32 -15.58 52.53
CA GLY A 119 26.50 -14.70 52.52
C GLY A 119 26.44 -13.65 51.40
N ASP A 120 27.58 -13.34 50.78
CA ASP A 120 27.71 -12.40 49.65
C ASP A 120 27.49 -13.07 48.27
N SER A 121 26.96 -14.30 48.24
CA SER A 121 26.82 -15.08 47.01
C SER A 121 25.44 -14.90 46.36
N TYR A 122 25.45 -14.51 45.08
CA TYR A 122 24.24 -14.32 44.27
C TYR A 122 24.24 -15.26 43.07
N ILE A 123 23.14 -15.99 42.90
CA ILE A 123 22.86 -16.72 41.66
C ILE A 123 22.00 -15.82 40.77
N LYS A 124 22.47 -15.57 39.55
CA LYS A 124 21.81 -14.68 38.59
C LYS A 124 21.00 -15.46 37.57
N TYR A 125 19.76 -15.03 37.32
CA TYR A 125 18.88 -15.59 36.31
C TYR A 125 18.42 -14.49 35.36
N ASP A 126 18.59 -14.69 34.05
CA ASP A 126 18.02 -13.79 33.05
C ASP A 126 16.50 -13.98 33.01
N TRP A 127 15.76 -12.90 33.28
CA TRP A 127 14.30 -12.89 33.31
C TRP A 127 13.77 -12.62 31.91
N ILE A 128 13.43 -13.69 31.20
CA ILE A 128 13.08 -13.64 29.79
C ILE A 128 11.68 -14.19 29.57
N TYR A 129 10.90 -13.47 28.76
CA TYR A 129 9.61 -13.94 28.26
C TYR A 129 9.68 -14.28 26.78
N ASN A 130 9.00 -15.35 26.39
CA ASN A 130 8.64 -15.65 25.01
C ASN A 130 7.16 -15.33 24.82
N VAL A 131 6.85 -14.19 24.19
CA VAL A 131 5.47 -13.76 23.98
C VAL A 131 4.93 -14.37 22.70
N ASN A 132 4.06 -15.37 22.87
CA ASN A 132 3.40 -16.10 21.80
C ASN A 132 2.11 -15.40 21.42
N PHE A 133 2.15 -14.60 20.36
CA PHE A 133 0.95 -14.06 19.73
C PHE A 133 0.18 -15.18 19.03
N LYS A 134 -1.13 -15.29 19.26
CA LYS A 134 -2.00 -16.13 18.42
C LYS A 134 -1.94 -15.66 16.95
N GLY A 135 -2.35 -16.53 16.03
CA GLY A 135 -2.20 -16.44 14.57
C GLY A 135 -2.64 -15.13 13.89
N THR A 136 -3.55 -15.19 12.92
CA THR A 136 -4.02 -14.00 12.19
C THR A 136 -4.70 -13.01 13.13
N LEU A 137 -4.46 -11.71 12.90
CA LEU A 137 -5.15 -10.63 13.62
C LEU A 137 -6.65 -10.71 13.29
N ASN A 138 -7.44 -11.28 14.21
CA ASN A 138 -8.88 -11.40 14.08
C ASN A 138 -9.58 -10.79 15.30
N ALA A 139 -9.09 -9.62 15.75
CA ALA A 139 -9.64 -8.89 16.89
C ALA A 139 -10.99 -8.24 16.58
N LYS A 140 -11.81 -8.82 15.68
CA LYS A 140 -13.10 -8.27 15.23
C LYS A 140 -14.00 -7.91 16.41
N ASP A 141 -13.96 -8.70 17.48
CA ASP A 141 -14.79 -8.50 18.65
C ASP A 141 -14.41 -7.25 19.45
N ILE A 142 -13.19 -6.73 19.31
CA ILE A 142 -12.73 -5.50 19.96
C ILE A 142 -12.37 -4.38 18.98
N THR A 143 -12.35 -4.66 17.68
CA THR A 143 -12.07 -3.68 16.63
C THR A 143 -13.34 -3.01 16.11
N VAL A 144 -13.32 -1.68 16.04
CA VAL A 144 -14.40 -0.85 15.49
C VAL A 144 -13.80 0.02 14.40
N LYS A 145 -14.48 0.12 13.25
CA LYS A 145 -14.08 1.06 12.19
C LYS A 145 -14.54 2.46 12.58
N GLU A 146 -13.60 3.39 12.64
CA GLU A 146 -13.87 4.78 13.04
C GLU A 146 -13.33 5.77 12.01
N LYS A 147 -14.08 6.86 11.78
CA LYS A 147 -13.69 7.88 10.83
C LYS A 147 -12.62 8.76 11.49
N ILE A 148 -11.37 8.59 11.08
CA ILE A 148 -10.22 9.29 11.68
C ILE A 148 -9.58 10.15 10.59
N VAL A 149 -9.66 11.48 10.77
CA VAL A 149 -9.07 12.44 9.83
C VAL A 149 -7.73 12.97 10.36
N ASN A 150 -7.78 13.62 11.52
CA ASN A 150 -6.62 14.21 12.21
C ASN A 150 -6.69 14.03 13.74
N THR A 151 -7.76 13.47 14.30
CA THR A 151 -7.93 13.32 15.74
C THR A 151 -8.48 11.93 16.07
N VAL A 152 -8.23 11.49 17.30
CA VAL A 152 -8.74 10.24 17.87
C VAL A 152 -9.39 10.57 19.20
N GLU A 153 -10.58 10.01 19.44
CA GLU A 153 -11.33 10.19 20.68
C GLU A 153 -10.63 9.53 21.86
N VAL A 154 -10.77 10.12 23.05
CA VAL A 154 -10.21 9.59 24.30
C VAL A 154 -10.85 8.24 24.64
N ASP A 155 -12.14 8.13 24.36
CA ASP A 155 -12.96 6.99 24.76
C ASP A 155 -13.13 6.00 23.62
N HIS A 156 -13.26 4.74 24.01
CA HIS A 156 -13.59 3.66 23.11
C HIS A 156 -14.77 2.90 23.72
N GLU A 157 -15.81 2.62 22.94
CA GLU A 157 -17.06 2.01 23.44
C GLU A 157 -16.83 0.69 24.21
N LYS A 158 -15.85 -0.10 23.78
CA LYS A 158 -15.44 -1.37 24.41
C LYS A 158 -14.45 -1.21 25.57
N CYS A 159 -14.00 0.02 25.83
CA CYS A 159 -13.06 0.37 26.88
C CYS A 159 -13.66 1.39 27.84
N ILE A 160 -14.71 0.99 28.57
CA ILE A 160 -15.29 1.83 29.62
C ILE A 160 -14.29 1.90 30.78
N ALA A 161 -13.68 3.07 30.96
CA ALA A 161 -12.84 3.40 32.09
C ALA A 161 -13.69 4.18 33.12
N ASN A 162 -14.12 3.50 34.18
CA ASN A 162 -14.70 4.19 35.34
C ASN A 162 -13.58 5.03 35.98
N GLY A 163 -13.58 6.35 35.75
CA GLY A 163 -12.73 7.28 36.51
C GLY A 163 -11.41 7.73 35.85
N GLY A 164 -11.22 7.53 34.55
CA GLY A 164 -10.22 8.28 33.77
C GLY A 164 -8.85 7.61 33.58
N ASN A 165 -8.30 7.88 32.39
CA ASN A 165 -7.00 7.54 31.82
C ASN A 165 -6.90 6.20 31.08
N THR A 166 -7.28 6.25 29.80
CA THR A 166 -6.98 5.24 28.79
C THR A 166 -5.68 5.60 28.08
N LEU A 167 -4.81 4.63 27.83
CA LEU A 167 -3.62 4.81 27.02
C LEU A 167 -3.91 4.40 25.59
N ILE A 168 -3.51 5.24 24.64
CA ILE A 168 -3.73 4.99 23.22
C ILE A 168 -2.38 4.83 22.55
N PHE A 169 -2.19 3.73 21.85
CA PHE A 169 -0.99 3.46 21.05
C PHE A 169 -1.37 3.18 19.61
N THR A 170 -0.44 3.44 18.70
CA THR A 170 -0.60 3.09 17.28
C THR A 170 0.75 2.71 16.68
N LYS A 171 0.71 2.13 15.49
CA LYS A 171 1.89 1.87 14.67
C LYS A 171 2.12 3.07 13.75
N LYS A 172 3.37 3.51 13.61
CA LYS A 172 3.74 4.41 12.52
C LYS A 172 3.76 3.64 11.20
N LYS A 173 3.52 4.33 10.08
CA LYS A 173 3.50 3.67 8.76
C LYS A 173 4.87 3.08 8.40
N GLU A 174 5.94 3.77 8.79
CA GLU A 174 7.34 3.39 8.60
C GLU A 174 7.79 2.31 9.59
N GLY A 175 6.95 1.95 10.57
CA GLY A 175 7.25 1.01 11.64
C GLY A 175 7.53 1.69 12.99
N GLY A 176 7.41 0.90 14.05
CA GLY A 176 7.54 1.38 15.43
C GLY A 176 6.22 1.81 16.06
N ILE A 177 6.23 1.85 17.39
CA ILE A 177 5.09 2.20 18.23
C ILE A 177 5.09 3.72 18.47
N MET A 178 3.90 4.30 18.59
CA MET A 178 3.71 5.69 18.96
C MET A 178 2.58 5.79 19.99
N SER A 179 2.81 6.53 21.08
CA SER A 179 1.73 6.97 21.98
C SER A 179 0.93 8.07 21.31
N VAL A 180 -0.39 7.98 21.38
CA VAL A 180 -1.31 8.97 20.84
C VAL A 180 -1.86 9.81 21.98
N LYS A 181 -1.70 11.13 21.87
CA LYS A 181 -2.47 12.06 22.69
C LYS A 181 -3.84 12.23 22.02
N PRO A 182 -4.95 11.96 22.71
CA PRO A 182 -6.27 12.13 22.12
C PRO A 182 -6.60 13.62 21.90
N TYR A 183 -7.76 13.87 21.28
CA TYR A 183 -8.33 15.21 21.10
C TYR A 183 -8.18 16.07 22.37
N PRO A 184 -7.76 17.35 22.26
CA PRO A 184 -7.64 18.14 21.02
C PRO A 184 -6.29 18.06 20.30
N THR A 185 -5.41 17.11 20.63
CA THR A 185 -4.11 17.01 19.95
C THR A 185 -4.28 16.41 18.56
N GLU A 186 -3.74 17.09 17.54
CA GLU A 186 -3.73 16.56 16.18
C GLU A 186 -2.73 15.41 16.03
N LEU A 187 -3.13 14.40 15.27
CA LEU A 187 -2.32 13.26 14.88
C LEU A 187 -1.36 13.64 13.77
N GLU A 188 -0.10 13.30 13.98
CA GLU A 188 0.90 13.44 12.94
C GLU A 188 0.70 12.36 11.86
N SER A 189 0.25 12.77 10.68
CA SER A 189 0.19 11.96 9.46
C SER A 189 -0.54 10.61 9.59
N PRO A 190 -1.83 10.58 10.01
CA PRO A 190 -2.59 9.34 10.07
C PRO A 190 -2.70 8.69 8.68
N TYR A 191 -2.99 7.39 8.65
CA TYR A 191 -3.16 6.66 7.40
C TYR A 191 -4.32 5.67 7.43
N VAL A 192 -4.81 5.32 6.25
CA VAL A 192 -5.90 4.36 6.10
C VAL A 192 -5.57 3.02 6.76
N TYR A 193 -6.56 2.46 7.47
CA TYR A 193 -6.46 1.20 8.22
C TYR A 193 -5.44 1.19 9.36
N GLN A 194 -4.93 2.35 9.76
CA GLN A 194 -4.14 2.48 10.97
C GLN A 194 -4.97 2.02 12.19
N MET A 195 -4.35 1.20 13.03
CA MET A 195 -4.96 0.67 14.25
C MET A 195 -4.56 1.53 15.45
N PHE A 196 -5.54 1.89 16.29
CA PHE A 196 -5.37 2.62 17.53
C PHE A 196 -5.80 1.72 18.68
N TYR A 197 -4.85 1.29 19.49
CA TYR A 197 -5.02 0.32 20.57
C TYR A 197 -5.26 1.06 21.88
N TYR A 198 -6.42 0.82 22.48
CA TYR A 198 -6.81 1.39 23.76
C TYR A 198 -6.49 0.40 24.88
N PHE A 199 -5.81 0.89 25.90
CA PHE A 199 -5.48 0.13 27.10
C PHE A 199 -5.96 0.88 28.34
N LYS A 200 -6.55 0.15 29.28
CA LYS A 200 -6.69 0.66 30.65
C LYS A 200 -5.28 0.78 31.23
N ILE A 201 -4.99 1.86 31.96
CA ILE A 201 -3.73 1.94 32.70
C ILE A 201 -3.61 0.69 33.59
N PRO A 202 -2.57 -0.13 33.42
CA PRO A 202 -2.41 -1.32 34.24
C PRO A 202 -2.19 -0.93 35.70
N SER A 203 -2.96 -1.51 36.62
CA SER A 203 -2.73 -1.36 38.06
C SER A 203 -1.43 -2.05 38.47
N GLU A 204 -0.68 -1.48 39.42
CA GLU A 204 0.52 -2.11 39.98
C GLU A 204 0.19 -3.46 40.63
N ASN A 205 -0.99 -3.58 41.26
CA ASN A 205 -1.51 -4.79 41.90
C ASN A 205 -2.16 -5.78 40.91
N ASN A 206 -2.05 -5.53 39.60
CA ASN A 206 -2.55 -6.45 38.59
C ASN A 206 -1.69 -7.73 38.57
N ASN A 207 -2.31 -8.88 38.78
CA ASN A 207 -1.62 -10.17 38.79
C ASN A 207 -1.28 -10.69 37.37
N TYR A 208 -1.83 -10.07 36.32
CA TYR A 208 -1.54 -10.44 34.94
C TYR A 208 -0.15 -9.95 34.51
N ILE A 209 0.57 -10.79 33.74
CA ILE A 209 1.87 -10.43 33.14
C ILE A 209 1.66 -9.78 31.76
N ILE A 210 0.57 -10.11 31.07
CA ILE A 210 0.19 -9.53 29.79
C ILE A 210 -1.11 -8.78 29.98
N GLU A 211 -1.14 -7.53 29.51
CA GLU A 211 -2.36 -6.75 29.37
C GLU A 211 -2.68 -6.56 27.89
N GLU A 212 -3.86 -7.00 27.47
CA GLU A 212 -4.33 -6.89 26.09
C GLU A 212 -5.20 -5.63 25.93
N PRO A 213 -5.31 -5.05 24.71
CA PRO A 213 -6.15 -3.88 24.51
C PRO A 213 -7.62 -4.20 24.80
N CYS A 214 -8.29 -3.25 25.44
CA CYS A 214 -9.73 -3.30 25.71
C CYS A 214 -10.55 -2.93 24.46
N GLY A 215 -9.98 -2.13 23.55
CA GLY A 215 -10.63 -1.67 22.33
C GLY A 215 -9.61 -1.30 21.26
N ILE A 216 -10.01 -1.38 19.99
CA ILE A 216 -9.16 -1.01 18.85
C ILE A 216 -10.00 -0.21 17.85
N TYR A 217 -9.61 1.03 17.57
CA TYR A 217 -10.13 1.71 16.38
C TYR A 217 -9.30 1.39 15.15
N LYS A 218 -9.99 1.08 14.05
CA LYS A 218 -9.40 0.95 12.72
C LYS A 218 -9.79 2.17 11.90
N ALA A 219 -8.83 3.02 11.58
CA ALA A 219 -9.06 4.24 10.82
C ALA A 219 -9.60 3.95 9.42
N TYR A 220 -10.66 4.67 9.06
CA TYR A 220 -11.03 4.95 7.67
C TYR A 220 -11.31 6.45 7.54
N SER A 221 -11.45 6.95 6.32
CA SER A 221 -11.83 8.35 6.06
C SER A 221 -12.79 8.39 4.87
N ASP A 222 -13.09 9.57 4.37
CA ASP A 222 -13.92 9.73 3.17
C ASP A 222 -13.27 9.09 1.93
N SER A 223 -14.07 8.93 0.88
CA SER A 223 -13.62 8.39 -0.41
C SER A 223 -12.58 9.33 -1.04
N PRO A 224 -11.36 8.88 -1.38
CA PRO A 224 -10.33 9.75 -1.97
C PRO A 224 -10.55 9.97 -3.46
N GLN A 225 -9.97 11.04 -4.00
CA GLN A 225 -9.87 11.21 -5.45
C GLN A 225 -8.57 10.62 -5.99
N ILE A 226 -8.64 9.99 -7.15
CA ILE A 226 -7.44 9.62 -7.91
C ILE A 226 -6.97 10.89 -8.65
N ILE A 227 -5.75 11.34 -8.39
CA ILE A 227 -5.24 12.60 -8.94
C ILE A 227 -3.82 12.39 -9.46
N ILE A 228 -3.51 13.01 -10.59
CA ILE A 228 -2.14 13.20 -11.07
C ILE A 228 -1.73 14.65 -10.72
N PRO A 229 -1.00 14.89 -9.60
CA PRO A 229 -0.85 16.23 -9.04
C PRO A 229 -0.19 17.27 -9.95
N SER A 230 0.58 16.81 -10.95
CA SER A 230 1.20 17.71 -11.93
C SER A 230 0.24 18.23 -13.00
N HIS A 231 -1.01 17.74 -13.05
CA HIS A 231 -2.00 18.10 -14.07
C HIS A 231 -3.37 18.44 -13.50
N GLU A 232 -3.63 18.09 -12.24
CA GLU A 232 -4.93 18.24 -11.60
C GLU A 232 -4.77 18.62 -10.13
N THR A 233 -5.78 19.30 -9.60
CA THR A 233 -5.96 19.54 -8.17
C THR A 233 -7.24 18.88 -7.69
N PHE A 234 -7.36 18.66 -6.38
CA PHE A 234 -8.59 18.15 -5.76
C PHE A 234 -9.79 19.03 -6.14
N SER A 235 -10.91 18.41 -6.52
CA SER A 235 -12.13 19.10 -6.94
C SER A 235 -13.33 18.64 -6.11
N ASN A 236 -14.21 19.55 -5.69
CA ASN A 236 -15.43 19.15 -4.99
C ASN A 236 -16.52 18.59 -5.93
N THR A 237 -16.36 18.76 -7.25
CA THR A 237 -17.30 18.32 -8.27
C THR A 237 -16.56 17.45 -9.27
N GLU A 238 -16.52 16.14 -9.01
CA GLU A 238 -15.90 15.17 -9.91
C GLU A 238 -16.96 14.59 -10.86
N GLU A 239 -16.83 14.87 -12.16
CA GLU A 239 -17.73 14.32 -13.18
C GLU A 239 -17.40 12.85 -13.44
N SER A 240 -18.28 11.96 -12.98
CA SER A 240 -18.12 10.52 -13.18
C SER A 240 -18.06 10.15 -14.67
N GLY A 241 -17.12 9.29 -15.03
CA GLY A 241 -17.02 8.70 -16.37
C GLY A 241 -16.29 9.55 -17.43
N LYS A 242 -15.93 10.80 -17.11
CA LYS A 242 -15.16 11.67 -18.02
C LYS A 242 -13.74 11.14 -18.24
N ILE A 243 -13.26 11.27 -19.48
CA ILE A 243 -11.85 11.02 -19.83
C ILE A 243 -11.10 12.34 -19.67
N ILE A 244 -10.09 12.35 -18.83
CA ILE A 244 -9.22 13.51 -18.63
C ILE A 244 -8.05 13.42 -19.60
N THR A 245 -7.89 14.46 -20.41
CA THR A 245 -6.81 14.53 -21.40
C THR A 245 -5.58 15.18 -20.78
N ILE A 246 -4.44 14.50 -20.88
CA ILE A 246 -3.12 14.98 -20.49
C ILE A 246 -2.26 15.06 -21.75
N SER A 247 -1.86 16.28 -22.08
CA SER A 247 -0.96 16.53 -23.20
C SER A 247 0.46 16.08 -22.86
N ILE A 248 1.06 15.25 -23.70
CA ILE A 248 2.45 14.83 -23.58
C ILE A 248 3.28 15.34 -24.75
N GLU A 249 4.34 16.09 -24.43
CA GLU A 249 5.37 16.49 -25.40
C GLU A 249 6.28 15.31 -25.78
N GLY A 250 6.59 15.14 -27.07
CA GLY A 250 7.50 14.10 -27.57
C GLY A 250 6.85 13.16 -28.59
N ALA A 251 7.71 12.43 -29.31
CA ALA A 251 7.29 11.50 -30.35
C ALA A 251 6.66 10.21 -29.78
N GLN A 252 5.95 9.48 -30.64
CA GLN A 252 5.40 8.16 -30.36
C GLN A 252 6.51 7.22 -29.86
N GLY A 253 6.37 6.70 -28.63
CA GLY A 253 7.34 5.79 -28.00
C GLY A 253 8.19 6.38 -26.88
N ALA A 254 8.12 7.69 -26.64
CA ALA A 254 8.75 8.31 -25.47
C ALA A 254 8.11 7.80 -24.17
N GLU A 255 8.93 7.40 -23.20
CA GLU A 255 8.47 6.95 -21.89
C GLU A 255 8.45 8.11 -20.90
N LYS A 256 7.31 8.33 -20.26
CA LYS A 256 7.13 9.39 -19.26
C LYS A 256 6.65 8.84 -17.94
N ASN A 257 7.25 9.32 -16.87
CA ASN A 257 6.89 8.96 -15.51
C ASN A 257 5.89 9.95 -14.94
N PHE A 258 4.85 9.42 -14.31
CA PHE A 258 3.82 10.19 -13.63
C PHE A 258 3.72 9.75 -12.17
N THR A 259 3.33 10.70 -11.32
CA THR A 259 2.96 10.41 -9.93
C THR A 259 1.45 10.46 -9.82
N VAL A 260 0.86 9.49 -9.14
CA VAL A 260 -0.56 9.43 -8.80
C VAL A 260 -0.71 9.44 -7.29
N GLN A 261 -1.77 10.09 -6.80
CA GLN A 261 -2.13 10.14 -5.40
C GLN A 261 -3.61 9.84 -5.22
N LEU A 262 -3.93 9.17 -4.10
CA LEU A 262 -5.28 9.07 -3.56
C LEU A 262 -5.45 10.18 -2.53
N GLN A 263 -6.08 11.27 -2.94
CA GLN A 263 -6.06 12.52 -2.21
C GLN A 263 -7.41 12.78 -1.51
N LEU A 264 -7.33 13.17 -0.24
CA LEU A 264 -8.41 13.84 0.47
C LEU A 264 -8.18 15.34 0.47
N LYS A 265 -9.26 16.11 0.62
CA LYS A 265 -9.23 17.57 0.73
C LYS A 265 -8.29 18.05 1.84
N ASP A 266 -8.49 17.54 3.06
CA ASP A 266 -7.82 18.05 4.27
C ASP A 266 -6.59 17.22 4.67
N ASN A 267 -6.44 16.01 4.13
CA ASN A 267 -5.29 15.14 4.41
C ASN A 267 -4.83 14.36 3.17
N PRO A 268 -4.02 14.99 2.29
CA PRO A 268 -3.59 14.39 1.03
C PRO A 268 -2.81 13.07 1.18
N ASN A 269 -2.21 12.84 2.35
CA ASN A 269 -1.31 11.72 2.60
C ASN A 269 -1.98 10.56 3.35
N PHE A 270 -3.28 10.63 3.62
CA PHE A 270 -3.99 9.60 4.38
C PHE A 270 -3.96 8.22 3.68
N TYR A 271 -4.18 8.20 2.36
CA TYR A 271 -4.14 6.99 1.54
C TYR A 271 -2.76 6.71 0.92
N ARG A 272 -1.68 7.32 1.44
CA ARG A 272 -0.34 7.15 0.88
C ARG A 272 0.06 5.68 0.80
N GLY A 273 0.63 5.22 -0.32
CA GLY A 273 1.12 3.84 -0.49
C GLY A 273 0.05 2.77 -0.67
N GLU A 274 -1.24 3.14 -0.72
CA GLU A 274 -2.31 2.23 -1.10
C GLU A 274 -2.18 1.79 -2.56
N LYS A 275 -2.79 0.65 -2.88
CA LYS A 275 -2.70 0.02 -4.20
C LYS A 275 -3.81 0.53 -5.11
N ILE A 276 -3.43 1.01 -6.30
CA ILE A 276 -4.32 1.44 -7.37
C ILE A 276 -4.18 0.45 -8.53
N SER A 277 -5.31 0.00 -9.06
CA SER A 277 -5.34 -0.81 -10.28
C SER A 277 -5.30 0.08 -11.50
N LEU A 278 -4.33 -0.13 -12.39
CA LEU A 278 -4.22 0.55 -13.69
C LEU A 278 -4.46 -0.46 -14.81
N THR A 279 -5.40 -0.17 -15.70
CA THR A 279 -5.76 -1.02 -16.85
C THR A 279 -5.71 -0.20 -18.12
N LYS A 280 -5.11 -0.72 -19.20
CA LYS A 280 -5.10 -0.05 -20.50
C LYS A 280 -6.48 -0.16 -21.16
N MET A 281 -6.82 0.85 -21.95
CA MET A 281 -8.08 0.92 -22.68
C MET A 281 -7.84 1.10 -24.18
N ARG A 282 -8.83 0.68 -24.97
CA ARG A 282 -8.96 0.99 -26.39
C ARG A 282 -10.11 1.96 -26.61
N TYR A 283 -9.85 3.07 -27.30
CA TYR A 283 -10.89 4.01 -27.72
C TYR A 283 -11.58 3.50 -28.99
N LEU A 284 -12.89 3.28 -28.91
CA LEU A 284 -13.73 2.82 -30.00
C LEU A 284 -14.84 3.84 -30.26
N GLU A 285 -15.51 3.69 -31.40
CA GLU A 285 -16.62 4.55 -31.82
C GLU A 285 -17.79 4.55 -30.82
N GLY A 286 -18.07 3.40 -30.20
CA GLY A 286 -19.07 3.26 -29.13
C GLY A 286 -18.57 3.65 -27.72
N GLY A 287 -17.34 4.17 -27.60
CA GLY A 287 -16.72 4.54 -26.34
C GLY A 287 -15.49 3.67 -25.98
N PRO A 288 -14.83 4.00 -24.85
CA PRO A 288 -13.61 3.31 -24.44
C PRO A 288 -13.90 1.94 -23.82
N ASN A 289 -13.18 0.91 -24.26
CA ASN A 289 -13.25 -0.46 -23.73
C ASN A 289 -11.94 -0.87 -23.05
N LEU A 290 -12.03 -1.69 -21.99
CA LEU A 290 -10.86 -2.22 -21.30
C LEU A 290 -10.13 -3.25 -22.18
N ILE A 291 -8.79 -3.23 -22.14
CA ILE A 291 -7.96 -4.25 -22.78
C ILE A 291 -7.71 -5.37 -21.77
N ASN A 292 -8.18 -6.57 -22.08
CA ASN A 292 -7.97 -7.75 -21.24
C ASN A 292 -6.46 -8.02 -21.03
N ASN A 293 -6.11 -8.53 -19.85
CA ASN A 293 -4.73 -8.87 -19.47
C ASN A 293 -3.74 -7.68 -19.45
N SER A 294 -4.23 -6.43 -19.42
CA SER A 294 -3.39 -5.22 -19.28
C SER A 294 -3.39 -4.62 -17.87
N LYS A 295 -4.08 -5.26 -16.92
CA LYS A 295 -4.19 -4.79 -15.54
C LYS A 295 -2.85 -4.91 -14.81
N SER A 296 -2.45 -3.82 -14.19
CA SER A 296 -1.26 -3.70 -13.34
C SER A 296 -1.64 -3.04 -12.02
N ILE A 297 -0.79 -3.20 -10.99
CA ILE A 297 -0.98 -2.59 -9.68
C ILE A 297 0.14 -1.60 -9.45
N ILE A 298 -0.23 -0.36 -9.11
CA ILE A 298 0.69 0.73 -8.80
C ILE A 298 0.36 1.30 -7.40
N THR A 299 1.26 2.08 -6.82
CA THR A 299 1.03 2.71 -5.50
C THR A 299 1.16 4.22 -5.54
N SER A 300 2.15 4.74 -6.27
CA SER A 300 2.38 6.18 -6.37
C SER A 300 2.99 6.63 -7.69
N LYS A 301 3.67 5.74 -8.42
CA LYS A 301 4.33 6.07 -9.70
C LYS A 301 3.96 5.05 -10.76
N PHE A 302 3.86 5.54 -12.00
CA PHE A 302 3.64 4.72 -13.18
C PHE A 302 4.25 5.39 -14.41
N ASN A 303 4.47 4.59 -15.44
CA ASN A 303 5.04 5.01 -16.71
C ASN A 303 4.01 4.86 -17.83
N ILE A 304 4.04 5.80 -18.77
CA ILE A 304 3.25 5.77 -20.01
C ILE A 304 4.22 5.78 -21.18
N LYS A 305 3.94 4.96 -22.21
CA LYS A 305 4.78 4.84 -23.42
C LYS A 305 4.06 5.41 -24.63
N GLY A 306 4.51 6.58 -25.11
CA GLY A 306 3.82 7.31 -26.17
C GLY A 306 2.40 7.66 -25.75
N PHE A 307 1.46 7.58 -26.70
CA PHE A 307 0.05 7.86 -26.40
C PHE A 307 -0.67 6.63 -25.85
N GLU A 308 -1.34 6.80 -24.72
CA GLU A 308 -2.09 5.72 -24.08
C GLU A 308 -3.42 6.23 -23.50
N LEU A 309 -4.41 5.35 -23.46
CA LEU A 309 -5.66 5.54 -22.73
C LEU A 309 -5.70 4.51 -21.60
N ILE A 310 -5.92 4.96 -20.36
CA ILE A 310 -5.93 4.09 -19.19
C ILE A 310 -7.15 4.37 -18.30
N GLN A 311 -7.49 3.36 -17.50
CA GLN A 311 -8.42 3.47 -16.39
C GLN A 311 -7.70 3.11 -15.09
N MET A 312 -7.82 3.98 -14.09
CA MET A 312 -7.39 3.74 -12.73
C MET A 312 -8.59 3.39 -11.85
N GLN A 313 -8.40 2.45 -10.94
CA GLN A 313 -9.41 2.04 -9.97
C GLN A 313 -8.83 1.88 -8.57
N TYR A 314 -9.56 2.37 -7.58
CA TYR A 314 -9.29 2.16 -6.17
C TYR A 314 -10.54 1.64 -5.47
N VAL A 315 -10.40 0.61 -4.64
CA VAL A 315 -11.50 0.08 -3.83
C VAL A 315 -11.43 0.74 -2.46
N HIS A 316 -12.29 1.72 -2.24
CA HIS A 316 -12.44 2.38 -0.95
C HIS A 316 -13.34 1.52 -0.05
N GLU A 317 -12.90 1.28 1.18
CA GLU A 317 -13.74 0.65 2.21
C GLU A 317 -14.08 1.66 3.30
N GLY A 318 -15.35 2.08 3.33
CA GLY A 318 -15.89 2.90 4.39
C GLY A 318 -16.22 2.07 5.64
N LYS A 319 -17.14 2.58 6.47
CA LYS A 319 -17.59 1.91 7.70
C LYS A 319 -18.18 0.54 7.41
N THR A 320 -19.16 0.49 6.51
CA THR A 320 -19.92 -0.72 6.15
C THR A 320 -19.94 -1.00 4.65
N ASN A 321 -19.76 0.03 3.83
CA ASN A 321 -19.81 -0.04 2.37
C ASN A 321 -18.42 -0.19 1.75
N LYS A 322 -18.40 -0.72 0.54
CA LYS A 322 -17.24 -0.68 -0.36
C LYS A 322 -17.66 0.05 -1.62
N GLU A 323 -16.79 0.93 -2.09
CA GLU A 323 -16.98 1.71 -3.30
C GLU A 323 -15.77 1.52 -4.21
N THR A 324 -16.01 1.43 -5.52
CA THR A 324 -14.92 1.44 -6.51
C THR A 324 -14.86 2.81 -7.17
N ILE A 325 -13.82 3.56 -6.82
CA ILE A 325 -13.51 4.85 -7.42
C ILE A 325 -12.81 4.57 -8.73
N THR A 326 -13.28 5.18 -9.82
CA THR A 326 -12.76 4.96 -11.17
C THR A 326 -12.45 6.28 -11.84
N LYS A 327 -11.28 6.38 -12.49
CA LYS A 327 -10.89 7.56 -13.27
C LYS A 327 -10.20 7.17 -14.57
N LYS A 328 -10.48 7.89 -15.65
CA LYS A 328 -9.98 7.59 -16.99
C LYS A 328 -9.07 8.72 -17.47
N TYR A 329 -7.90 8.35 -18.00
CA TYR A 329 -6.89 9.28 -18.47
C TYR A 329 -6.48 8.97 -19.90
N PHE A 330 -6.51 10.00 -20.75
CA PHE A 330 -5.95 9.96 -22.09
C PHE A 330 -4.66 10.76 -22.14
N PHE A 331 -3.53 10.09 -22.33
CA PHE A 331 -2.23 10.71 -22.57
C PHE A 331 -2.07 10.90 -24.07
N GLY A 332 -2.37 12.11 -24.53
CA GLY A 332 -2.48 12.45 -25.94
C GLY A 332 -1.42 13.47 -26.40
N PRO A 333 -1.38 13.75 -27.72
CA PRO A 333 -0.49 14.79 -28.24
C PRO A 333 -0.85 16.17 -27.69
N SER A 334 0.13 17.07 -27.64
CA SER A 334 -0.09 18.47 -27.22
C SER A 334 -0.98 19.27 -28.18
N SER A 335 -1.10 18.84 -29.44
CA SER A 335 -2.00 19.45 -30.43
C SER A 335 -3.31 18.69 -30.52
N ILE A 336 -4.43 19.43 -30.50
CA ILE A 336 -5.79 18.90 -30.76
C ILE A 336 -5.87 18.26 -32.14
N GLU A 337 -5.18 18.86 -33.12
CA GLU A 337 -5.01 18.29 -34.46
C GLU A 337 -3.53 17.93 -34.66
N MET A 338 -3.20 16.67 -34.43
CA MET A 338 -1.84 16.18 -34.67
C MET A 338 -1.74 15.66 -36.10
N LYS A 339 -0.72 16.10 -36.85
CA LYS A 339 -0.37 15.54 -38.15
C LYS A 339 0.94 14.78 -38.03
N LEU A 340 0.92 13.52 -38.46
CA LEU A 340 2.09 12.65 -38.53
C LEU A 340 2.49 12.53 -39.99
N ASP A 341 3.69 13.03 -40.30
CA ASP A 341 4.16 13.22 -41.67
C ASP A 341 4.66 11.93 -42.35
N ASN A 342 4.80 12.05 -43.66
CA ASN A 342 4.80 11.02 -44.69
C ASN A 342 5.81 9.88 -44.50
N VAL A 343 5.32 8.70 -44.13
CA VAL A 343 6.06 7.46 -44.33
C VAL A 343 5.90 7.02 -45.79
N THR A 344 7.00 6.75 -46.47
CA THR A 344 6.95 6.12 -47.81
C THR A 344 6.96 4.61 -47.66
N VAL A 345 5.89 3.96 -48.13
CA VAL A 345 5.71 2.51 -48.02
C VAL A 345 5.78 1.90 -49.42
N PRO A 346 6.79 1.06 -49.73
CA PRO A 346 6.81 0.35 -51.00
C PRO A 346 5.74 -0.75 -51.02
N TYR A 347 5.08 -0.96 -52.16
CA TYR A 347 4.14 -2.07 -52.34
C TYR A 347 4.22 -2.72 -53.71
N VAL A 348 3.79 -3.99 -53.81
CA VAL A 348 3.73 -4.73 -55.07
C VAL A 348 2.28 -4.72 -55.58
N LYS A 349 2.08 -4.36 -56.86
CA LYS A 349 0.75 -4.42 -57.47
C LYS A 349 0.22 -5.86 -57.48
N GLY A 350 -1.01 -6.05 -57.02
CA GLY A 350 -1.65 -7.37 -56.95
C GLY A 350 -1.34 -8.19 -55.69
N ASP A 351 -0.40 -7.78 -54.85
CA ASP A 351 -0.22 -8.36 -53.52
C ASP A 351 -1.41 -7.98 -52.62
N LYS A 352 -1.85 -8.87 -51.72
CA LYS A 352 -2.93 -8.61 -50.77
C LYS A 352 -2.47 -7.82 -49.54
N TYR A 353 -1.21 -7.97 -49.14
CA TYR A 353 -0.74 -7.48 -47.83
C TYR A 353 -0.02 -6.12 -47.88
N GLY A 354 0.44 -5.69 -49.06
CA GLY A 354 1.10 -4.40 -49.27
C GLY A 354 0.21 -3.27 -49.81
N GLN A 355 -1.06 -3.53 -50.13
CA GLN A 355 -1.91 -2.53 -50.82
C GLN A 355 -2.08 -1.24 -50.01
N PRO A 356 -2.21 -0.07 -50.68
CA PRO A 356 -2.54 1.20 -50.03
C PRO A 356 -3.77 1.06 -49.14
N ASN A 357 -3.59 1.38 -47.86
CA ASN A 357 -4.62 1.17 -46.86
C ASN A 357 -4.57 2.20 -45.73
N CYS A 358 -5.68 2.28 -45.00
CA CYS A 358 -5.76 2.90 -43.69
C CYS A 358 -6.13 1.83 -42.66
N SER A 359 -5.42 1.80 -41.52
CA SER A 359 -5.83 1.02 -40.36
C SER A 359 -7.14 1.58 -39.79
N ASN A 360 -7.98 0.70 -39.26
CA ASN A 360 -9.23 1.02 -38.58
C ASN A 360 -8.98 1.66 -37.20
N TYR A 361 -7.78 1.48 -36.65
CA TYR A 361 -7.35 2.02 -35.37
C TYR A 361 -5.97 2.69 -35.45
N PHE A 362 -5.82 3.80 -34.74
CA PHE A 362 -4.52 4.37 -34.42
C PHE A 362 -4.12 3.94 -33.02
N MET A 363 -3.23 2.94 -32.94
CA MET A 363 -2.87 2.28 -31.69
C MET A 363 -4.13 1.82 -30.93
N THR A 364 -4.20 2.10 -29.62
CA THR A 364 -5.39 1.89 -28.79
C THR A 364 -6.13 3.19 -28.50
N ILE A 365 -5.72 4.32 -29.07
CA ILE A 365 -6.20 5.64 -28.63
C ILE A 365 -7.13 6.34 -29.62
N GLY A 366 -7.25 5.81 -30.84
CA GLY A 366 -8.15 6.39 -31.84
C GLY A 366 -8.72 5.37 -32.80
N TYR A 367 -9.91 5.67 -33.32
CA TYR A 367 -10.57 4.91 -34.39
C TYR A 367 -10.62 5.76 -35.66
N LEU A 368 -10.57 5.09 -36.82
CA LEU A 368 -10.63 5.75 -38.12
C LEU A 368 -11.99 6.43 -38.29
N GLU A 369 -11.97 7.72 -38.60
CA GLU A 369 -13.17 8.53 -38.86
C GLU A 369 -13.32 8.76 -40.38
N GLU A 370 -12.24 9.13 -41.05
CA GLU A 370 -12.24 9.51 -42.47
C GLU A 370 -10.94 9.08 -43.17
N ILE A 371 -11.03 8.84 -44.49
CA ILE A 371 -9.89 8.63 -45.39
C ILE A 371 -9.90 9.75 -46.43
N VAL A 372 -8.75 10.38 -46.68
CA VAL A 372 -8.57 11.34 -47.79
C VAL A 372 -7.75 10.67 -48.88
N TYR A 373 -8.31 10.61 -50.08
CA TYR A 373 -7.65 10.09 -51.29
C TYR A 373 -8.00 10.98 -52.48
N ASN A 374 -7.00 11.37 -53.27
CA ASN A 374 -7.14 12.28 -54.41
C ASN A 374 -7.91 13.58 -54.09
N ARG A 375 -7.67 14.13 -52.89
CA ARG A 375 -8.34 15.34 -52.34
C ARG A 375 -9.84 15.16 -52.02
N GLU A 376 -10.37 13.97 -52.19
CA GLU A 376 -11.73 13.61 -51.79
C GLU A 376 -11.72 12.95 -50.41
N LYS A 377 -12.79 13.19 -49.64
CA LYS A 377 -12.98 12.64 -48.30
C LYS A 377 -13.98 11.48 -48.33
N TYR A 378 -13.60 10.39 -47.68
CA TYR A 378 -14.34 9.15 -47.59
C TYR A 378 -14.62 8.86 -46.12
N VAL A 379 -15.83 9.15 -45.66
CA VAL A 379 -16.27 8.93 -44.27
C VAL A 379 -16.43 7.44 -44.02
N LYS A 380 -15.89 6.94 -42.92
CA LYS A 380 -15.98 5.51 -42.58
C LYS A 380 -17.44 5.04 -42.55
N GLY A 381 -17.72 3.93 -43.24
CA GLY A 381 -19.05 3.30 -43.27
C GLY A 381 -20.01 3.87 -44.31
N ALA A 382 -19.70 5.01 -44.95
CA ALA A 382 -20.50 5.55 -46.04
C ALA A 382 -20.44 4.67 -47.30
N SER A 383 -21.51 4.68 -48.11
CA SER A 383 -21.57 3.93 -49.38
C SER A 383 -20.43 4.29 -50.33
N SER A 384 -20.11 5.59 -50.46
CA SER A 384 -18.99 6.09 -51.27
C SER A 384 -17.63 5.51 -50.84
N THR A 385 -17.43 5.34 -49.53
CA THR A 385 -16.23 4.70 -48.99
C THR A 385 -16.19 3.22 -49.34
N ASN A 386 -17.33 2.52 -49.26
CA ASN A 386 -17.41 1.10 -49.60
C ASN A 386 -17.29 0.85 -51.11
N GLU A 387 -17.56 1.84 -51.96
CA GLU A 387 -17.32 1.76 -53.40
C GLU A 387 -15.81 1.81 -53.69
N LYS A 388 -15.09 2.76 -53.07
CA LYS A 388 -13.67 3.01 -53.34
C LYS A 388 -12.70 2.13 -52.53
N PHE A 389 -13.09 1.78 -51.31
CA PHE A 389 -12.29 1.00 -50.36
C PHE A 389 -13.01 -0.31 -50.02
N LYS A 390 -12.23 -1.37 -49.83
CA LYS A 390 -12.66 -2.65 -49.30
C LYS A 390 -12.21 -2.76 -47.86
N LYS A 391 -13.17 -2.84 -46.94
CA LYS A 391 -12.90 -3.20 -45.55
C LYS A 391 -12.48 -4.67 -45.48
N SER A 392 -11.37 -4.94 -44.80
CA SER A 392 -10.91 -6.29 -44.47
C SER A 392 -10.28 -6.26 -43.09
N GLU A 393 -10.89 -6.98 -42.15
CA GLU A 393 -10.48 -7.00 -40.74
C GLU A 393 -10.32 -5.56 -40.18
N ASP A 394 -9.10 -5.23 -39.76
CA ASP A 394 -8.72 -3.95 -39.16
C ASP A 394 -8.24 -2.91 -40.19
N PHE A 395 -8.51 -3.10 -41.48
CA PHE A 395 -8.01 -2.20 -42.52
C PHE A 395 -9.05 -1.86 -43.59
N TYR A 396 -8.87 -0.68 -44.20
CA TYR A 396 -9.58 -0.23 -45.39
C TYR A 396 -8.59 -0.15 -46.55
N PHE A 397 -8.66 -1.12 -47.46
CA PHE A 397 -7.79 -1.24 -48.62
C PHE A 397 -8.39 -0.55 -49.83
N LEU A 398 -7.58 0.17 -50.60
CA LEU A 398 -8.02 0.76 -51.87
C LEU A 398 -8.29 -0.36 -52.91
N LYS A 399 -9.49 -0.42 -53.52
CA LYS A 399 -9.91 -1.57 -54.36
C LYS A 399 -9.15 -1.73 -55.67
N GLU A 400 -8.79 -0.63 -56.33
CA GLU A 400 -8.12 -0.65 -57.63
C GLU A 400 -7.10 0.49 -57.71
N ASN A 401 -5.85 0.17 -58.07
CA ASN A 401 -4.79 1.16 -58.26
C ASN A 401 -4.03 1.01 -59.58
N SER A 402 -4.28 1.93 -60.52
CA SER A 402 -3.44 2.08 -61.71
C SER A 402 -2.20 2.94 -61.43
N GLU A 403 -2.26 3.82 -60.43
CA GLU A 403 -1.22 4.82 -60.13
C GLU A 403 0.07 4.20 -59.56
N ARG A 404 1.23 4.76 -59.96
CA ARG A 404 2.54 4.36 -59.43
C ARG A 404 2.80 4.87 -58.02
N LYS A 405 2.11 5.93 -57.62
CA LYS A 405 2.28 6.63 -56.35
C LYS A 405 0.91 7.02 -55.83
N ILE A 406 0.59 6.62 -54.60
CA ILE A 406 -0.71 6.88 -53.96
C ILE A 406 -0.48 7.58 -52.64
N PHE A 407 -1.24 8.64 -52.41
CA PHE A 407 -1.22 9.38 -51.16
C PHE A 407 -2.53 9.15 -50.42
N LEU A 408 -2.42 8.66 -49.18
CA LEU A 408 -3.56 8.50 -48.27
C LEU A 408 -3.34 9.34 -47.02
N GLU A 409 -4.36 10.10 -46.62
CA GLU A 409 -4.47 10.63 -45.26
C GLU A 409 -5.53 9.85 -44.51
N CYS A 410 -5.16 9.26 -43.37
CA CYS A 410 -6.08 8.55 -42.50
C CYS A 410 -6.33 9.43 -41.26
N ILE A 411 -7.58 9.81 -41.03
CA ILE A 411 -7.97 10.72 -39.94
C ILE A 411 -8.61 9.89 -38.83
N TYR A 412 -8.02 9.93 -37.64
CA TYR A 412 -8.42 9.16 -36.47
C TYR A 412 -9.00 10.07 -35.40
N ARG A 413 -10.17 9.72 -34.88
CA ARG A 413 -10.78 10.40 -33.75
C ARG A 413 -10.25 9.82 -32.44
N THR A 414 -9.86 10.71 -31.53
CA THR A 414 -9.34 10.40 -30.19
C THR A 414 -10.17 11.14 -29.12
N PRO A 415 -10.01 10.84 -27.82
CA PRO A 415 -10.68 11.60 -26.77
C PRO A 415 -10.30 13.09 -26.74
N GLY A 416 -9.08 13.43 -27.15
CA GLY A 416 -8.54 14.80 -27.09
C GLY A 416 -8.57 15.59 -28.41
N GLY A 417 -9.11 15.02 -29.48
CA GLY A 417 -9.09 15.64 -30.81
C GLY A 417 -8.88 14.63 -31.93
N LYS A 418 -8.12 15.00 -32.96
CA LYS A 418 -7.86 14.18 -34.15
C LYS A 418 -6.37 13.95 -34.39
N ILE A 419 -6.04 12.77 -34.88
CA ILE A 419 -4.71 12.42 -35.36
C ILE A 419 -4.82 12.08 -36.85
N THR A 420 -4.06 12.76 -37.69
CA THR A 420 -3.99 12.49 -39.12
C THR A 420 -2.64 11.85 -39.44
N THR A 421 -2.65 10.65 -39.99
CA THR A 421 -1.45 10.01 -40.54
C THR A 421 -1.42 10.16 -42.04
N ARG A 422 -0.28 10.54 -42.60
CA ARG A 422 -0.10 10.62 -44.05
C ARG A 422 0.85 9.55 -44.52
N THR A 423 0.44 8.78 -45.53
CA THR A 423 1.26 7.69 -46.07
C THR A 423 1.36 7.81 -47.58
N ASN A 424 2.58 7.69 -48.08
CA ASN A 424 2.88 7.70 -49.50
C ASN A 424 3.25 6.28 -49.96
N PHE A 425 2.32 5.63 -50.65
CA PHE A 425 2.53 4.29 -51.18
C PHE A 425 3.17 4.35 -52.57
N VAL A 426 4.30 3.68 -52.77
CA VAL A 426 5.04 3.69 -54.04
C VAL A 426 5.17 2.26 -54.56
N VAL A 427 4.84 2.05 -55.84
CA VAL A 427 4.99 0.73 -56.46
C VAL A 427 6.47 0.35 -56.49
N LYS A 428 6.81 -0.82 -55.94
CA LYS A 428 8.13 -1.42 -56.10
C LYS A 428 8.22 -1.95 -57.52
N GLU A 429 9.04 -1.30 -58.36
CA GLU A 429 9.38 -1.86 -59.66
C GLU A 429 10.06 -3.21 -59.43
N SER A 430 9.59 -4.26 -60.10
CA SER A 430 10.26 -5.54 -60.03
C SER A 430 11.65 -5.37 -60.62
N GLU A 431 12.68 -5.39 -59.76
CA GLU A 431 14.05 -5.58 -60.21
C GLU A 431 14.06 -6.88 -61.03
N LYS A 432 14.19 -6.73 -62.35
CA LYS A 432 14.59 -7.82 -63.22
C LYS A 432 15.89 -8.36 -62.61
N LYS A 433 15.85 -9.59 -62.10
CA LYS A 433 17.04 -10.34 -61.66
C LYS A 433 18.16 -10.16 -62.70
N ILE A 434 19.25 -9.53 -62.29
CA ILE A 434 20.59 -9.84 -62.78
C ILE A 434 21.43 -10.12 -61.53
N GLU A 435 22.07 -11.28 -61.54
CA GLU A 435 22.78 -11.89 -60.43
C GLU A 435 24.06 -11.17 -60.00
N THR A 436 24.45 -11.48 -58.76
CA THR A 436 25.78 -11.38 -58.10
C THR A 436 26.32 -9.99 -57.73
N SER A 437 26.24 -9.66 -56.43
CA SER A 437 27.38 -9.70 -55.49
C SER A 437 27.08 -8.92 -54.20
N SER A 438 27.34 -9.61 -53.08
CA SER A 438 27.71 -9.15 -51.74
C SER A 438 27.54 -7.67 -51.31
N ASN A 439 26.98 -7.53 -50.11
CA ASN A 439 27.01 -6.41 -49.17
C ASN A 439 25.90 -5.35 -49.33
N LEU A 440 24.78 -5.57 -48.63
CA LEU A 440 23.92 -4.48 -48.19
C LEU A 440 23.80 -4.48 -46.66
N ASN A 441 24.43 -3.48 -46.05
CA ASN A 441 24.26 -3.10 -44.66
C ASN A 441 22.78 -2.81 -44.38
N ILE A 442 22.19 -3.56 -43.44
CA ILE A 442 20.84 -3.33 -42.94
C ILE A 442 20.88 -2.09 -42.04
N ASN A 443 20.48 -0.95 -42.60
CA ASN A 443 20.20 0.23 -41.81
C ASN A 443 18.79 0.13 -41.20
N ILE A 444 18.77 0.31 -39.89
CA ILE A 444 17.68 0.14 -38.94
C ILE A 444 16.51 1.07 -39.31
N TYR A 445 15.39 0.56 -39.83
CA TYR A 445 14.04 1.16 -39.66
C TYR A 445 12.88 0.23 -40.06
N ASN A 446 13.10 -1.10 -40.05
CA ASN A 446 12.08 -2.13 -40.33
C ASN A 446 11.66 -2.95 -39.10
N ALA A 447 11.98 -2.49 -37.89
CA ALA A 447 11.72 -3.23 -36.66
C ALA A 447 10.23 -3.40 -36.33
N TYR A 448 9.34 -2.53 -36.82
CA TYR A 448 7.92 -2.57 -36.43
C TYR A 448 7.11 -3.69 -37.11
N ASN A 449 7.44 -4.07 -38.34
CA ASN A 449 6.78 -5.20 -39.01
C ASN A 449 7.41 -6.55 -38.63
N LEU A 450 8.69 -6.61 -38.26
CA LEU A 450 9.31 -7.85 -37.78
C LEU A 450 8.88 -8.23 -36.35
N LEU A 451 8.59 -7.25 -35.47
CA LEU A 451 8.14 -7.52 -34.10
C LEU A 451 6.72 -8.12 -34.03
N LEU A 452 5.82 -7.72 -34.94
CA LEU A 452 4.48 -8.31 -35.06
C LEU A 452 4.51 -9.73 -35.67
N VAL A 453 5.43 -10.01 -36.59
CA VAL A 453 5.56 -11.36 -37.18
C VAL A 453 6.31 -12.32 -36.24
N SER A 454 7.32 -11.86 -35.48
CA SER A 454 8.05 -12.75 -34.54
C SER A 454 7.23 -13.11 -33.29
N SER A 455 6.34 -12.23 -32.81
CA SER A 455 5.45 -12.55 -31.69
C SER A 455 4.38 -13.58 -32.05
N LEU A 456 3.94 -13.62 -33.32
CA LEU A 456 3.06 -14.66 -33.83
C LEU A 456 3.77 -16.02 -33.97
N PHE A 457 5.05 -16.00 -34.38
CA PHE A 457 5.86 -17.22 -34.54
C PHE A 457 6.23 -17.88 -33.20
N ILE A 458 6.46 -17.10 -32.14
CA ILE A 458 6.76 -17.63 -30.79
C ILE A 458 5.53 -18.26 -30.12
N MET A 459 4.31 -17.85 -30.47
CA MET A 459 3.09 -18.51 -29.97
C MET A 459 2.82 -19.86 -30.66
N ILE A 460 3.16 -20.00 -31.95
CA ILE A 460 2.95 -21.25 -32.69
C ILE A 460 3.97 -22.33 -32.28
N LEU A 461 5.21 -21.96 -31.94
CA LEU A 461 6.24 -22.88 -31.44
C LEU A 461 6.07 -23.32 -29.98
N ARG A 462 5.11 -22.75 -29.23
CA ARG A 462 4.74 -23.24 -27.88
C ARG A 462 3.56 -24.21 -27.88
N TYR A 463 2.96 -24.48 -29.03
CA TYR A 463 1.81 -25.38 -29.18
C TYR A 463 2.06 -26.58 -30.09
N PHE A 464 3.31 -26.82 -30.50
CA PHE A 464 3.79 -28.05 -31.14
C PHE A 464 4.97 -28.64 -30.37
#